data_AF-I1BR84-F1
#
_entry.id   AF-I1BR84-F1
#
_cell.length_a   1.000
_cell.length_b   1.000
_cell.length_c   1.000
_cell.angle_alpha   90.00
_cell.angle_beta   90.00
_cell.angle_gamma   90.00
#
_symmetry.space_group_name_H-M   'P 1'
#
loop_
_entity.id
_entity.type
_entity.pdbx_description
1 polymer ?
#
loop_
_entity_poly.entity_id
_entity_poly.type
_entity_poly.pdbx_seq_one_letter_code
_entity_poly.pdbx_strand_id
1 'polypeptide(L)'
;MSSWKQQFQMTLKVVGAAKRKAPEERLIVPKGTTGEHYLQLISDTMEIMDEFSEMKGYFIVMDNAPIHALDMIDPVIEKRGRTPVYLPPYSPELNPIEQFWAIIKGKVNEAVPIVHLQNITQHSINQFEIAGIRSLLTHWFSTKRPNEV
;
A
#
# COMPACT_ATOMS: atom_id res chain seq x y z
N MET A 1 17.58 -8.86 -21.81
CA MET A 1 16.15 -8.51 -21.90
C MET A 1 15.37 -9.58 -21.14
N SER A 2 15.40 -9.46 -19.82
CA SER A 2 15.27 -10.60 -18.92
C SER A 2 14.69 -10.13 -17.59
N SER A 3 13.91 -11.01 -16.96
CA SER A 3 13.64 -11.03 -15.52
C SER A 3 12.54 -10.12 -14.93
N TRP A 4 11.38 -9.96 -15.59
CA TRP A 4 10.20 -9.35 -14.93
C TRP A 4 8.87 -10.11 -15.12
N LYS A 5 8.84 -11.19 -15.91
CA LYS A 5 7.61 -11.94 -16.20
C LYS A 5 7.28 -13.07 -15.20
N GLN A 6 8.02 -13.20 -14.10
CA GLN A 6 7.95 -14.42 -13.27
C GLN A 6 7.34 -14.24 -11.86
N GLN A 7 6.76 -13.08 -11.52
CA GLN A 7 6.39 -12.81 -10.11
C GLN A 7 4.90 -12.65 -9.77
N PHE A 8 3.94 -12.82 -10.67
CA PHE A 8 2.52 -12.77 -10.28
C PHE A 8 1.65 -13.82 -10.95
N GLN A 9 1.61 -15.01 -10.35
CA GLN A 9 0.50 -15.96 -10.49
C GLN A 9 0.22 -16.62 -9.13
N MET A 10 -0.65 -16.02 -8.32
CA MET A 10 -1.31 -16.74 -7.24
C MET A 10 -2.75 -17.04 -7.67
N THR A 11 -2.98 -18.25 -8.17
CA THR A 11 -4.34 -18.78 -8.36
C THR A 11 -4.74 -19.50 -7.08
N LEU A 12 -5.75 -19.00 -6.37
CA LEU A 12 -6.40 -19.71 -5.27
C LEU A 12 -7.13 -20.93 -5.82
N LYS A 13 -6.60 -22.13 -5.57
CA LYS A 13 -7.35 -23.39 -5.69
C LYS A 13 -7.69 -23.89 -4.29
N VAL A 14 -8.97 -23.85 -3.95
CA VAL A 14 -9.53 -24.58 -2.81
C VAL A 14 -9.79 -26.02 -3.27
N VAL A 15 -9.07 -27.00 -2.71
CA VAL A 15 -9.47 -28.43 -2.80
C VAL A 15 -9.11 -29.17 -1.51
N GLY A 16 -10.14 -29.72 -0.87
CA GLY A 16 -10.24 -31.07 -0.29
C GLY A 16 -9.03 -31.70 0.41
N ALA A 17 -9.24 -32.07 1.67
CA ALA A 17 -8.34 -32.88 2.49
C ALA A 17 -7.93 -34.21 1.80
N ALA A 18 -6.62 -34.44 1.65
CA ALA A 18 -6.01 -35.76 1.59
C ALA A 18 -4.51 -35.69 1.95
N LYS A 19 -4.11 -36.25 3.09
CA LYS A 19 -2.72 -36.47 3.48
C LYS A 19 -2.04 -37.46 2.53
N ARG A 20 -0.95 -37.07 1.85
CA ARG A 20 0.12 -37.97 1.39
C ARG A 20 1.48 -37.24 1.49
N LYS A 21 2.44 -37.86 2.18
CA LYS A 21 3.84 -37.43 2.26
C LYS A 21 4.53 -37.63 0.90
N ALA A 22 5.10 -36.56 0.34
CA ALA A 22 6.13 -36.61 -0.69
C ALA A 22 7.35 -35.82 -0.17
N PRO A 23 8.60 -36.20 -0.52
CA PRO A 23 9.78 -35.41 -0.17
C PRO A 23 9.80 -34.21 -1.12
N GLU A 24 9.15 -33.13 -0.69
CA GLU A 24 9.10 -31.89 -1.44
C GLU A 24 10.35 -31.08 -1.10
N GLU A 25 11.23 -30.86 -2.08
CA GLU A 25 12.07 -29.67 -2.08
C GLU A 25 11.11 -28.49 -1.90
N ARG A 26 10.95 -28.03 -0.66
CA ARG A 26 10.22 -26.81 -0.37
C ARG A 26 10.99 -25.71 -1.06
N LEU A 27 10.48 -25.26 -2.20
CA LEU A 27 10.74 -23.91 -2.67
C LEU A 27 10.63 -23.02 -1.44
N ILE A 28 11.73 -22.38 -1.05
CA ILE A 28 11.71 -21.37 0.00
C ILE A 28 10.95 -20.20 -0.62
N VAL A 29 9.62 -20.27 -0.55
CA VAL A 29 8.76 -19.15 -0.88
C VAL A 29 9.07 -18.09 0.18
N PRO A 30 9.51 -16.88 -0.21
CA PRO A 30 9.77 -15.81 0.74
C PRO A 30 8.57 -15.64 1.67
N LYS A 31 8.83 -15.70 2.97
CA LYS A 31 7.80 -15.74 4.01
C LYS A 31 7.19 -14.34 4.18
N GLY A 32 6.30 -13.96 3.27
CA GLY A 32 5.55 -12.70 3.31
C GLY A 32 6.40 -11.44 3.23
N THR A 33 5.75 -10.29 3.42
CA THR A 33 6.40 -8.98 3.51
C THR A 33 6.92 -8.79 4.95
N THR A 34 8.18 -8.39 5.09
CA THR A 34 8.81 -8.08 6.37
C THR A 34 8.88 -6.56 6.56
N GLY A 35 9.18 -6.10 7.78
CA GLY A 35 9.44 -4.68 8.03
C GLY A 35 10.61 -4.13 7.20
N GLU A 36 11.61 -4.97 6.88
CA GLU A 36 12.73 -4.59 6.02
C GLU A 36 12.29 -4.32 4.58
N HIS A 37 11.44 -5.19 4.01
CA HIS A 37 10.86 -4.93 2.69
C HIS A 37 10.05 -3.63 2.66
N TYR A 38 9.35 -3.33 3.75
CA TYR A 38 8.59 -2.08 3.88
C TYR A 38 9.51 -0.86 4.01
N LEU A 39 10.58 -0.95 4.78
CA LEU A 39 11.57 0.12 4.91
C LEU A 39 12.21 0.46 3.56
N GLN A 40 12.55 -0.56 2.77
CA GLN A 40 13.09 -0.36 1.42
C GLN A 40 12.06 0.36 0.53
N LEU A 41 10.79 -0.06 0.56
CA LEU A 41 9.71 0.61 -0.17
C LEU A 41 9.61 2.10 0.21
N ILE A 42 9.68 2.44 1.50
CA ILE A 42 9.67 3.84 1.95
C ILE A 42 10.89 4.58 1.41
N SER A 43 12.09 3.99 1.48
CA SER A 43 13.29 4.63 0.95
C SER A 43 13.17 4.93 -0.55
N ASP A 44 12.76 3.95 -1.35
CA ASP A 44 12.59 4.09 -2.80
C ASP A 44 11.52 5.15 -3.13
N THR A 45 10.41 5.14 -2.37
CA THR A 45 9.35 6.14 -2.53
C THR A 45 9.87 7.54 -2.23
N MET A 46 10.63 7.70 -1.16
CA MET A 46 11.20 8.98 -0.80
C MET A 46 12.21 9.49 -1.84
N GLU A 47 13.01 8.60 -2.45
CA GLU A 47 13.92 8.95 -3.54
C GLU A 47 13.16 9.50 -4.76
N ILE A 48 12.07 8.84 -5.16
CA ILE A 48 11.20 9.33 -6.23
C ILE A 48 10.59 10.68 -5.83
N MET A 49 10.10 10.81 -4.60
CA MET A 49 9.48 12.05 -4.12
C MET A 49 10.47 13.21 -3.99
N ASP A 50 11.77 12.94 -3.83
CA ASP A 50 12.83 13.96 -3.78
C ASP A 50 13.01 14.67 -5.13
N GLU A 51 12.55 14.08 -6.24
CA GLU A 51 12.50 14.73 -7.55
C GLU A 51 11.43 15.84 -7.62
N PHE A 52 10.45 15.84 -6.71
CA PHE A 52 9.32 16.78 -6.67
C PHE A 52 9.45 17.75 -5.49
N SER A 53 10.20 18.84 -5.69
CA SER A 53 10.50 19.82 -4.63
C SER A 53 9.27 20.44 -3.95
N GLU A 54 8.14 20.52 -4.66
CA GLU A 54 6.85 21.02 -4.20
C GLU A 54 6.18 20.10 -3.17
N MET A 55 6.61 18.84 -3.08
CA MET A 55 6.10 17.85 -2.11
C MET A 55 6.83 17.89 -0.77
N LYS A 56 7.78 18.81 -0.58
CA LYS A 56 8.35 19.06 0.75
C LYS A 56 7.28 19.61 1.69
N GLY A 57 7.31 19.16 2.95
CA GLY A 57 6.31 19.50 3.96
C GLY A 57 5.00 18.71 3.85
N TYR A 58 4.90 17.76 2.93
CA TYR A 58 3.71 16.90 2.81
C TYR A 58 3.71 15.82 3.90
N PHE A 59 2.52 15.28 4.14
CA PHE A 59 2.31 14.18 5.08
C PHE A 59 2.33 12.84 4.36
N ILE A 60 3.01 11.85 4.95
CA ILE A 60 2.98 10.46 4.50
C ILE A 60 2.01 9.70 5.40
N VAL A 61 0.83 9.39 4.87
CA VAL A 61 -0.23 8.71 5.62
C VAL A 61 -0.07 7.20 5.50
N MET A 62 0.02 6.50 6.62
CA MET A 62 0.19 5.05 6.71
C MET A 62 -0.86 4.46 7.67
N ASP A 63 -1.27 3.21 7.45
CA ASP A 63 -2.04 2.49 8.47
C ASP A 63 -1.14 2.06 9.64
N ASN A 64 -1.71 1.46 10.69
CA ASN A 64 -0.95 1.04 11.87
C ASN A 64 -0.56 -0.45 11.83
N ALA A 65 -0.14 -0.96 10.67
CA ALA A 65 0.30 -2.35 10.53
C ALA A 65 1.59 -2.61 11.34
N PRO A 66 1.74 -3.79 11.98
CA PRO A 66 2.94 -4.11 12.77
C PRO A 66 4.27 -4.09 11.98
N ILE A 67 4.20 -4.17 10.65
CA ILE A 67 5.38 -4.08 9.77
C ILE A 67 5.86 -2.63 9.60
N HIS A 68 5.06 -1.64 9.99
CA HIS A 68 5.47 -0.25 10.07
C HIS A 68 6.24 -0.06 11.37
N ALA A 69 7.50 -0.49 11.39
CA ALA A 69 8.41 -0.20 12.51
C ALA A 69 8.67 1.32 12.58
N LEU A 70 7.84 2.04 13.35
CA LEU A 70 7.83 3.52 13.46
C LEU A 70 9.23 4.08 13.74
N ASP A 71 9.98 3.44 14.63
CA ASP A 71 11.34 3.79 15.03
C ASP A 71 12.35 3.79 13.87
N MET A 72 12.12 2.94 12.86
CA MET A 72 12.96 2.85 11.67
C MET A 72 12.45 3.72 10.52
N ILE A 73 11.15 3.89 10.39
CA ILE A 73 10.50 4.55 9.24
C ILE A 73 10.42 6.06 9.43
N ASP A 74 10.05 6.53 10.61
CA ASP A 74 9.84 7.97 10.87
C ASP A 74 11.10 8.79 10.56
N PRO A 75 12.31 8.39 11.00
CA PRO A 75 13.53 9.14 10.68
C PRO A 75 13.83 9.23 9.18
N VAL A 76 13.46 8.22 8.39
CA VAL A 76 13.69 8.18 6.94
C VAL A 76 12.81 9.21 6.22
N ILE A 77 11.60 9.44 6.72
CA ILE A 77 10.62 10.38 6.19
C ILE A 77 10.95 11.81 6.67
N GLU A 78 11.15 11.98 7.99
CA GLU A 78 11.40 13.28 8.62
C GLU A 78 12.71 13.93 8.16
N LYS A 79 13.78 13.14 7.98
CA LYS A 79 15.07 13.64 7.48
C LYS A 79 14.94 14.30 6.11
N ARG A 80 13.94 13.92 5.33
CA ARG A 80 13.68 14.50 4.02
C ARG A 80 12.60 15.59 4.05
N GLY A 81 12.17 16.04 5.24
CA GLY A 81 11.25 17.16 5.41
C GLY A 81 9.79 16.82 5.09
N ARG A 82 9.38 15.57 5.33
CA ARG A 82 7.96 15.15 5.31
C ARG A 82 7.56 14.66 6.70
N THR A 83 6.27 14.59 6.98
CA THR A 83 5.77 14.17 8.30
C THR A 83 5.01 12.85 8.18
N PRO A 84 5.44 11.77 8.86
CA PRO A 84 4.66 10.53 8.92
C PRO A 84 3.37 10.74 9.74
N VAL A 85 2.27 10.17 9.27
CA VAL A 85 0.96 10.22 9.94
C VAL A 85 0.36 8.82 9.95
N TYR A 86 0.07 8.30 11.14
CA TYR A 86 -0.50 6.98 11.32
C TYR A 86 -2.01 7.05 11.58
N LEU A 87 -2.77 6.28 10.83
CA LEU A 87 -4.21 6.19 11.01
C LEU A 87 -4.56 5.44 12.30
N PRO A 88 -5.70 5.76 12.95
CA PRO A 88 -6.20 4.99 14.07
C PRO A 88 -6.38 3.51 13.72
N PRO A 89 -6.15 2.59 14.67
CA PRO A 89 -6.44 1.18 14.47
C PRO A 89 -7.90 0.94 14.04
N TYR A 90 -8.10 0.03 13.08
CA TYR A 90 -9.41 -0.38 12.59
C TYR A 90 -10.27 0.71 11.93
N SER A 91 -9.64 1.74 11.34
CA SER A 91 -10.31 2.80 10.56
C SER A 91 -10.05 2.70 9.04
N PRO A 92 -10.48 1.63 8.36
CA PRO A 92 -10.28 1.48 6.91
C PRO A 92 -11.00 2.56 6.09
N GLU A 93 -12.08 3.15 6.62
CA GLU A 93 -12.79 4.29 6.00
C GLU A 93 -11.91 5.53 5.85
N LEU A 94 -10.88 5.65 6.70
CA LEU A 94 -9.91 6.75 6.68
C LEU A 94 -8.69 6.43 5.82
N ASN A 95 -8.59 5.24 5.23
CA ASN A 95 -7.48 4.85 4.38
C ASN A 95 -7.86 5.00 2.89
N PRO A 96 -7.38 6.05 2.19
CA PRO A 96 -7.61 6.27 0.76
C PRO A 96 -7.38 5.04 -0.12
N ILE A 97 -6.39 4.21 0.23
CA ILE A 97 -6.03 3.05 -0.57
C ILE A 97 -7.13 1.98 -0.57
N GLU A 98 -7.92 1.87 0.51
CA GLU A 98 -9.04 0.93 0.59
C GLU A 98 -10.17 1.34 -0.36
N GLN A 99 -10.43 2.64 -0.45
CA GLN A 99 -11.39 3.19 -1.41
C GLN A 99 -10.92 2.95 -2.86
N PHE A 100 -9.63 3.15 -3.13
CA PHE A 100 -9.03 2.83 -4.42
C PHE A 100 -9.17 1.34 -4.77
N TRP A 101 -8.87 0.45 -3.83
CA TRP A 101 -9.03 -1.00 -4.02
C TRP A 101 -10.49 -1.41 -4.21
N ALA A 102 -11.44 -0.75 -3.56
CA ALA A 102 -12.87 -1.00 -3.78
C ALA A 102 -13.27 -0.73 -5.25
N ILE A 103 -12.78 0.37 -5.84
CA ILE A 103 -13.01 0.71 -7.25
C ILE A 103 -12.41 -0.35 -8.17
N ILE A 104 -11.15 -0.76 -7.94
CA ILE A 104 -10.49 -1.79 -8.75
C ILE A 104 -11.24 -3.11 -8.66
N LYS A 105 -11.58 -3.57 -7.43
CA LYS A 105 -12.29 -4.83 -7.22
C LYS A 105 -13.64 -4.84 -7.93
N GLY A 106 -14.37 -3.73 -7.91
CA GLY A 106 -15.63 -3.58 -8.66
C GLY A 106 -15.43 -3.87 -10.15
N LYS A 107 -14.45 -3.20 -10.78
CA LYS A 107 -14.15 -3.36 -12.23
C LYS A 107 -13.63 -4.76 -12.58
N VAL A 108 -12.87 -5.41 -11.70
CA VAL A 108 -12.34 -6.76 -11.95
C VAL A 108 -13.44 -7.82 -11.85
N ASN A 109 -14.40 -7.64 -10.95
CA ASN A 109 -15.53 -8.58 -10.77
C ASN A 109 -16.49 -8.61 -11.96
N GLU A 110 -16.43 -7.64 -12.88
CA GLU A 110 -17.20 -7.62 -14.13
C GLU A 110 -16.63 -8.59 -15.21
N ALA A 111 -15.91 -9.64 -14.80
CA ALA A 111 -15.34 -10.69 -15.66
C ALA A 111 -14.35 -10.19 -16.72
N VAL A 112 -13.54 -9.19 -16.37
CA VAL A 112 -12.53 -8.65 -17.30
C VAL A 112 -11.32 -9.58 -17.39
N PRO A 113 -10.86 -9.97 -18.60
CA PRO A 113 -9.68 -10.80 -18.76
C PRO A 113 -8.43 -10.14 -18.14
N ILE A 114 -7.61 -10.94 -17.44
CA ILE A 114 -6.39 -10.52 -16.69
C ILE A 114 -5.46 -9.61 -17.52
N VAL A 115 -5.42 -9.78 -18.85
CA VAL A 115 -4.61 -8.95 -19.77
C VAL A 115 -5.00 -7.47 -19.80
N HIS A 116 -6.19 -7.11 -19.31
CA HIS A 116 -6.64 -5.72 -19.23
C HIS A 116 -6.43 -5.10 -17.83
N LEU A 117 -5.88 -5.82 -16.85
CA LEU A 117 -5.69 -5.29 -15.50
C LEU A 117 -4.80 -4.06 -15.49
N GLN A 118 -3.75 -4.01 -16.32
CA GLN A 118 -2.89 -2.83 -16.44
C GLN A 118 -3.66 -1.59 -16.90
N ASN A 119 -4.55 -1.77 -17.89
CA ASN A 119 -5.38 -0.68 -18.40
C ASN A 119 -6.43 -0.25 -17.37
N ILE A 120 -7.03 -1.19 -16.65
CA ILE A 120 -7.99 -0.92 -15.56
C ILE A 120 -7.32 -0.14 -14.43
N THR A 121 -6.12 -0.55 -14.02
CA THR A 121 -5.35 0.13 -12.97
C THR A 121 -4.99 1.55 -13.40
N GLN A 122 -4.43 1.72 -14.61
CA GLN A 122 -4.04 3.04 -15.09
C GLN A 122 -5.25 3.99 -15.23
N HIS A 123 -6.36 3.49 -15.77
CA HIS A 123 -7.59 4.27 -15.88
C HIS A 123 -8.16 4.63 -14.52
N SER A 124 -8.08 3.72 -13.54
CA SER A 124 -8.55 3.99 -12.17
C SER A 124 -7.65 4.99 -11.43
N ILE A 125 -6.34 4.96 -11.65
CA ILE A 125 -5.40 6.00 -11.16
C ILE A 125 -5.78 7.37 -11.73
N ASN A 126 -5.98 7.44 -13.06
CA ASN A 126 -6.27 8.70 -13.73
C ASN A 126 -7.65 9.29 -13.35
N GLN A 127 -8.61 8.46 -12.94
CA GLN A 127 -9.94 8.87 -12.50
C GLN A 127 -10.07 8.99 -10.98
N PHE A 128 -9.02 8.68 -10.22
CA PHE A 128 -9.09 8.74 -8.77
C PHE A 128 -9.11 10.20 -8.31
N GLU A 129 -10.32 10.73 -8.12
CA GLU A 129 -10.50 12.08 -7.60
C GLU A 129 -10.47 12.04 -6.07
N ILE A 130 -9.51 12.76 -5.46
CA ILE A 130 -9.30 12.83 -4.00
C ILE A 130 -10.45 13.58 -3.29
N ALA A 131 -11.53 13.94 -3.99
CA ALA A 131 -12.62 14.78 -3.47
C ALA A 131 -13.27 14.20 -2.20
N GLY A 132 -13.47 12.88 -2.12
CA GLY A 132 -14.01 12.21 -0.92
C GLY A 132 -13.03 12.22 0.27
N ILE A 133 -11.74 12.09 -0.01
CA ILE A 133 -10.67 12.04 1.00
C ILE A 133 -10.40 13.42 1.58
N ARG A 134 -10.51 14.49 0.77
CA ARG A 134 -10.32 15.86 1.24
C ARG A 134 -11.27 16.23 2.38
N SER A 135 -12.56 15.87 2.29
CA SER A 135 -13.53 16.17 3.35
C SER A 135 -13.22 15.40 4.64
N LEU A 136 -12.97 14.09 4.53
CA LEU A 136 -12.62 13.23 5.67
C LEU A 136 -11.32 13.66 6.35
N LEU A 137 -10.25 13.93 5.58
CA LEU A 137 -8.98 14.39 6.11
C LEU A 137 -9.10 15.78 6.74
N THR A 138 -9.82 16.72 6.12
CA THR A 138 -10.02 18.07 6.70
C THR A 138 -10.74 18.00 8.04
N HIS A 139 -11.77 17.15 8.16
CA HIS A 139 -12.46 16.93 9.42
C HIS A 139 -11.55 16.26 10.47
N TRP A 140 -10.78 15.25 10.08
CA TRP A 140 -9.87 14.56 10.99
C TRP A 140 -8.71 15.48 11.47
N PHE A 141 -8.04 16.21 10.57
CA PHE A 141 -6.98 17.16 10.92
C PHE A 141 -7.48 18.35 11.76
N SER A 142 -8.74 18.76 11.62
CA SER A 142 -9.34 19.81 12.45
C SER A 142 -9.78 19.33 13.83
N THR A 143 -10.10 18.05 13.98
CA THR A 143 -10.58 17.47 15.25
C THR A 143 -9.49 16.82 16.10
N LYS A 144 -8.32 16.52 15.52
CA LYS A 144 -7.21 15.80 16.19
C LYS A 144 -5.88 16.56 16.23
N ARG A 145 -5.89 17.90 16.23
CA ARG A 145 -4.77 18.68 16.79
C ARG A 145 -4.98 18.93 18.29
N PRO A 146 -4.58 18.03 19.21
CA PRO A 146 -4.42 18.42 20.60
C PRO A 146 -3.18 19.33 20.68
N ASN A 147 -3.44 20.63 20.92
CA ASN A 147 -2.55 21.62 21.51
C ASN A 147 -1.03 21.33 21.43
N GLU A 148 -0.37 21.86 20.42
CA GLU A 148 1.01 22.31 20.59
C GLU A 148 0.98 23.54 21.52
N VAL A 149 1.43 23.33 22.76
CA VAL A 149 1.98 24.37 23.66
C VAL A 149 3.37 23.90 24.05
#